data_AF-A0A7U4THB7-F1
#
_entry.id   AF-A0A7U4THB7-F1
#
_cell.length_a   1.000
_cell.length_b   1.000
_cell.length_c   1.000
_cell.angle_alpha   90.00
_cell.angle_beta   90.00
_cell.angle_gamma   90.00
#
_symmetry.space_group_name_H-M   'P 1'
#
loop_
_entity.id
_entity.type
_entity.pdbx_description
1 polymer ?
#
loop_
_entity_poly.entity_id
_entity_poly.type
_entity_poly.pdbx_seq_one_letter_code
_entity_poly.pdbx_strand_id
1 'polypeptide(L)'
;MFFMQFFWLKWKTTSCQVLKDVAQLLKDELPVYRQGRNFYFLKEKKNAKVIDLNHTSSLKPLHLGHVALLWNGSYLFGLMTFWQLKKLGIPCSVITAEEIKQGILEKHHLLLVPGGWSGPKSEALGEKGKKEIRKFVRQGGNYLGICGGAGLALSDTDGLGLLPIKRKKNRGIANFYGKIVLKQTTSHPLWEGIPNEAPFNVWWPALFEVQDKEAITILGTYSDISPEFFVADLNILDLKKYSKIQKWEEQYQVNIDPGILKNQPALLEGKYDQGKVVLTYPHLDTPDNPWEALALFNLYHSFFNKPFAIPTQPLKSYEEMPKYVLKLIKKLKMAMEEFFQFGQRNFLWYWYKPWMLRWRKGIRGFHYLTLYLLIKEINRYTHKKPVFVSPDLIIPHLETLVKIVLPFLEKAKSLLLKERYLLNTKPLSLISTDNKELNILRQELFGETPAYGGKFKQILCYADKILVPFLKAEANNIYSKPR
;
A
#
# COMPACT_ATOMS: atom_id res chain seq x y z
N MET A 1 31.55 -23.59 -29.98
CA MET A 1 30.29 -23.20 -29.32
C MET A 1 30.67 -22.85 -27.88
N PHE A 2 30.74 -21.56 -27.51
CA PHE A 2 31.06 -21.17 -26.14
C PHE A 2 29.83 -21.44 -25.26
N PHE A 3 29.91 -22.44 -24.39
CA PHE A 3 28.90 -22.68 -23.37
C PHE A 3 28.98 -21.56 -22.34
N MET A 4 27.97 -20.68 -22.29
CA MET A 4 27.84 -19.72 -21.18
C MET A 4 27.27 -20.47 -19.97
N GLN A 5 28.06 -20.58 -18.91
CA GLN A 5 27.59 -21.13 -17.64
C GLN A 5 26.60 -20.16 -17.00
N PHE A 6 25.37 -20.63 -16.79
CA PHE A 6 24.37 -19.91 -16.00
C PHE A 6 24.29 -20.49 -14.61
N PHE A 7 24.09 -19.60 -13.64
CA PHE A 7 23.77 -19.92 -12.27
C PHE A 7 22.28 -19.74 -12.05
N TRP A 8 21.65 -20.73 -11.43
CA TRP A 8 20.21 -20.82 -11.26
C TRP A 8 19.76 -20.69 -9.80
N LEU A 9 18.76 -19.84 -9.56
CA LEU A 9 18.01 -19.77 -8.31
C LEU A 9 16.51 -19.85 -8.56
N LYS A 10 15.84 -20.67 -7.75
CA LYS A 10 14.37 -20.77 -7.73
C LYS A 10 13.81 -19.94 -6.59
N TRP A 11 12.90 -19.02 -6.89
CA TRP A 11 12.15 -18.33 -5.85
C TRP A 11 11.24 -19.30 -5.09
N LYS A 12 11.29 -19.21 -3.77
CA LYS A 12 10.46 -19.99 -2.84
C LYS A 12 9.50 -19.03 -2.15
N THR A 13 8.25 -19.44 -2.01
CA THR A 13 7.20 -18.65 -1.35
C THR A 13 7.52 -18.26 0.09
N THR A 14 8.44 -18.96 0.75
CA THR A 14 8.87 -18.67 2.11
C THR A 14 9.95 -17.59 2.21
N SER A 15 10.52 -17.14 1.08
CA SER A 15 11.64 -16.19 1.10
C SER A 15 11.67 -15.24 -0.08
N CYS A 16 11.79 -13.94 0.21
CA CYS A 16 12.05 -12.91 -0.80
C CYS A 16 13.55 -12.71 -1.10
N GLN A 17 14.45 -13.53 -0.51
CA GLN A 17 15.89 -13.33 -0.64
C GLN A 17 16.35 -13.37 -2.11
N VAL A 18 15.82 -14.31 -2.90
CA VAL A 18 16.13 -14.41 -4.33
C VAL A 18 15.78 -13.13 -5.08
N LEU A 19 14.65 -12.48 -4.75
CA LEU A 19 14.25 -11.22 -5.40
C LEU A 19 15.22 -10.07 -5.05
N LYS A 20 15.71 -10.03 -3.80
CA LYS A 20 16.74 -9.07 -3.39
C LYS A 20 18.06 -9.32 -4.10
N ASP A 21 18.47 -10.58 -4.23
CA ASP A 21 19.71 -10.96 -4.92
C ASP A 21 19.64 -10.57 -6.39
N VAL A 22 18.48 -10.75 -7.03
CA VAL A 22 18.21 -10.33 -8.41
C VAL A 22 18.31 -8.81 -8.55
N ALA A 23 17.67 -8.04 -7.67
CA ALA A 23 17.76 -6.59 -7.66
C ALA A 23 19.22 -6.10 -7.53
N GLN A 24 20.00 -6.75 -6.67
CA GLN A 24 21.42 -6.43 -6.48
C GLN A 24 22.26 -6.79 -7.71
N LEU A 25 22.02 -7.93 -8.36
CA LEU A 25 22.72 -8.29 -9.60
C LEU A 25 22.43 -7.30 -10.74
N LEU A 26 21.17 -6.92 -10.91
CA LEU A 26 20.80 -5.92 -11.92
C LEU A 26 21.45 -4.56 -11.68
N LYS A 27 21.65 -4.18 -10.41
CA LYS A 27 22.35 -2.96 -10.01
C LYS A 27 23.83 -3.02 -10.38
N ASP A 28 24.45 -4.18 -10.27
CA ASP A 28 25.84 -4.40 -10.68
C ASP A 28 25.97 -4.53 -12.22
N GLU A 29 24.93 -4.12 -12.97
CA GLU A 29 24.81 -4.19 -14.43
C GLU A 29 24.99 -5.61 -14.99
N LEU A 30 24.73 -6.62 -14.16
CA LEU A 30 24.80 -8.02 -14.57
C LEU A 30 23.47 -8.45 -15.20
N PRO A 31 23.50 -9.10 -16.38
CA PRO A 31 22.30 -9.66 -16.99
C PRO A 31 21.62 -10.67 -16.07
N VAL A 32 20.33 -10.47 -15.82
CA VAL A 32 19.47 -11.43 -15.14
C VAL A 32 18.31 -11.78 -16.05
N TYR A 33 18.06 -13.08 -16.14
CA TYR A 33 16.99 -13.63 -16.94
C TYR A 33 16.00 -14.40 -16.11
N ARG A 34 14.78 -14.54 -16.64
CA ARG A 34 13.68 -15.18 -15.94
C ARG A 34 12.90 -16.16 -16.79
N GLN A 35 12.45 -17.23 -16.14
CA GLN A 35 11.39 -18.12 -16.61
C GLN A 35 10.56 -18.64 -15.43
N GLY A 36 9.30 -18.20 -15.31
CA GLY A 36 8.41 -18.64 -14.24
C GLY A 36 8.92 -18.21 -12.86
N ARG A 37 9.25 -19.19 -11.99
CA ARG A 37 9.86 -18.97 -10.66
C ARG A 37 11.39 -19.03 -10.68
N ASN A 38 12.00 -19.28 -11.83
CA ASN A 38 13.43 -19.47 -11.97
C ASN A 38 14.10 -18.17 -12.44
N PHE A 39 15.25 -17.87 -11.83
CA PHE A 39 16.13 -16.77 -12.16
C PHE A 39 17.48 -17.32 -12.57
N TYR A 40 18.04 -16.75 -13.64
CA TYR A 40 19.29 -17.18 -14.25
C TYR A 40 20.23 -15.98 -14.36
N PHE A 41 21.49 -16.17 -14.03
CA PHE A 41 22.49 -15.11 -14.00
C PHE A 41 23.88 -15.68 -14.34
N LEU A 42 24.80 -14.81 -14.77
CA LEU A 42 26.11 -15.20 -15.32
C LEU A 42 27.26 -15.17 -14.29
N LYS A 43 26.96 -14.83 -13.03
CA LYS A 43 27.95 -14.70 -11.95
C LYS A 43 27.68 -15.72 -10.85
N GLU A 44 28.71 -16.41 -10.38
CA GLU A 44 28.54 -17.40 -9.33
C GLU A 44 27.90 -16.82 -8.06
N LYS A 45 26.93 -17.54 -7.51
CA LYS A 45 26.29 -17.24 -6.22
C LYS A 45 26.27 -18.49 -5.37
N LYS A 46 26.52 -18.31 -4.08
CA LYS A 46 26.38 -19.38 -3.07
C LYS A 46 24.99 -20.03 -3.18
N ASN A 47 24.96 -21.35 -3.30
CA ASN A 47 23.76 -22.19 -3.49
C ASN A 47 23.07 -22.15 -4.87
N ALA A 48 23.67 -21.54 -5.89
CA ALA A 48 23.16 -21.63 -7.25
C ALA A 48 23.63 -22.93 -7.94
N LYS A 49 22.76 -23.56 -8.74
CA LYS A 49 23.20 -24.69 -9.59
C LYS A 49 23.75 -24.15 -10.92
N VAL A 50 24.83 -24.74 -11.40
CA VAL A 50 25.35 -24.51 -12.75
C VAL A 50 24.43 -25.22 -13.74
N ILE A 51 24.00 -24.53 -14.78
CA ILE A 51 23.17 -25.08 -15.86
C ILE A 51 23.73 -24.60 -17.19
N ASP A 52 23.93 -25.53 -18.12
CA ASP A 52 24.16 -25.21 -19.54
C ASP A 52 22.80 -24.96 -20.22
N LEU A 53 22.53 -23.71 -20.57
CA LEU A 53 21.30 -23.33 -21.27
C LEU A 53 21.58 -23.30 -22.78
N ASN A 54 21.30 -24.43 -23.45
CA ASN A 54 21.44 -24.54 -24.92
C ASN A 54 20.41 -23.68 -25.69
N HIS A 55 19.38 -23.14 -25.03
CA HIS A 55 18.38 -22.26 -25.65
C HIS A 55 18.01 -21.08 -24.73
N THR A 56 18.51 -19.89 -25.05
CA THR A 56 18.19 -18.62 -24.38
C THR A 56 16.93 -17.94 -24.93
N SER A 57 16.35 -18.43 -26.02
CA SER A 57 15.23 -17.78 -26.72
C SER A 57 13.93 -17.68 -25.92
N SER A 58 13.77 -18.47 -24.84
CA SER A 58 12.60 -18.41 -23.94
C SER A 58 12.84 -17.59 -22.66
N LEU A 59 14.07 -17.10 -22.45
CA LEU A 59 14.47 -16.37 -21.25
C LEU A 59 14.19 -14.88 -21.41
N LYS A 60 13.41 -14.31 -20.49
CA LYS A 60 13.10 -12.88 -20.51
C LYS A 60 14.15 -12.09 -19.73
N PRO A 61 14.82 -11.08 -20.34
CA PRO A 61 15.71 -10.21 -19.59
C PRO A 61 14.92 -9.36 -18.59
N LEU A 62 15.52 -9.10 -17.44
CA LEU A 62 14.99 -8.16 -16.45
C LEU A 62 15.73 -6.84 -16.57
N HIS A 63 14.97 -5.74 -16.51
CA HIS A 63 15.51 -4.38 -16.55
C HIS A 63 15.19 -3.62 -15.27
N LEU A 64 16.10 -2.73 -14.87
CA LEU A 64 15.86 -1.75 -13.82
C LEU A 64 15.14 -0.53 -14.41
N GLY A 65 14.04 -0.17 -13.77
CA GLY A 65 13.37 1.12 -13.89
C GLY A 65 13.28 1.85 -12.55
N HIS A 66 12.82 3.09 -12.59
CA HIS A 66 12.69 3.94 -11.41
C HIS A 66 11.23 4.34 -11.17
N VAL A 67 10.74 4.07 -9.95
CA VAL A 67 9.34 4.29 -9.55
C VAL A 67 9.19 5.66 -8.89
N ALA A 68 8.26 6.46 -9.37
CA ALA A 68 7.74 7.61 -8.65
C ALA A 68 6.61 7.15 -7.71
N LEU A 69 6.83 7.18 -6.39
CA LEU A 69 5.84 6.76 -5.38
C LEU A 69 5.09 7.99 -4.85
N LEU A 70 3.79 8.11 -5.15
CA LEU A 70 2.98 9.23 -4.67
C LEU A 70 2.67 9.11 -3.16
N TRP A 71 3.16 10.07 -2.38
CA TRP A 71 2.96 10.10 -0.92
C TRP A 71 1.62 10.69 -0.48
N ASN A 72 1.21 11.84 -1.02
CA ASN A 72 0.05 12.57 -0.50
C ASN A 72 -1.20 11.69 -0.47
N GLY A 73 -1.89 11.65 0.68
CA GLY A 73 -3.09 10.84 0.86
C GLY A 73 -2.86 9.32 0.96
N SER A 74 -1.60 8.85 1.06
CA SER A 74 -1.26 7.42 1.11
C SER A 74 -1.00 6.89 2.53
N TYR A 75 -0.32 7.65 3.40
CA TYR A 75 -0.03 7.33 4.81
C TYR A 75 0.35 5.86 5.07
N LEU A 76 -0.48 5.10 5.82
CA LEU A 76 -0.27 3.68 6.10
C LEU A 76 -0.02 2.86 4.82
N PHE A 77 -0.84 3.05 3.80
CA PHE A 77 -0.68 2.34 2.54
C PHE A 77 0.59 2.79 1.82
N GLY A 78 0.94 4.08 1.89
CA GLY A 78 2.23 4.58 1.37
C GLY A 78 3.43 3.95 2.06
N LEU A 79 3.38 3.76 3.38
CA LEU A 79 4.41 3.03 4.14
C LEU A 79 4.49 1.56 3.74
N MET A 80 3.36 0.88 3.61
CA MET A 80 3.32 -0.52 3.16
C MET A 80 3.95 -0.67 1.77
N THR A 81 3.55 0.17 0.82
CA THR A 81 4.17 0.22 -0.51
C THR A 81 5.67 0.46 -0.43
N PHE A 82 6.10 1.47 0.34
CA PHE A 82 7.52 1.79 0.49
C PHE A 82 8.32 0.60 1.07
N TRP A 83 7.81 -0.04 2.13
CA TRP A 83 8.44 -1.23 2.71
C TRP A 83 8.51 -2.38 1.73
N GLN A 84 7.46 -2.61 0.95
CA GLN A 84 7.45 -3.69 -0.03
C GLN A 84 8.41 -3.44 -1.19
N LEU A 85 8.46 -2.22 -1.74
CA LEU A 85 9.43 -1.85 -2.77
C LEU A 85 10.87 -2.05 -2.25
N LYS A 86 11.16 -1.60 -1.03
CA LYS A 86 12.46 -1.82 -0.39
C LYS A 86 12.77 -3.30 -0.16
N LYS A 87 11.78 -4.09 0.29
CA LYS A 87 11.93 -5.53 0.49
C LYS A 87 12.24 -6.26 -0.82
N LEU A 88 11.72 -5.77 -1.93
CA LEU A 88 11.95 -6.29 -3.28
C LEU A 88 13.21 -5.74 -3.95
N GLY A 89 13.87 -4.73 -3.37
CA GLY A 89 14.98 -4.04 -4.03
C GLY A 89 14.54 -3.29 -5.30
N ILE A 90 13.32 -2.74 -5.31
CA ILE A 90 12.81 -1.93 -6.42
C ILE A 90 13.18 -0.45 -6.20
N PRO A 91 13.85 0.21 -7.15
CA PRO A 91 14.22 1.61 -7.02
C PRO A 91 13.02 2.53 -7.06
N CYS A 92 12.95 3.45 -6.11
CA CYS A 92 11.89 4.45 -6.06
C CYS A 92 12.36 5.79 -5.51
N SER A 93 11.63 6.83 -5.90
CA SER A 93 11.61 8.14 -5.26
C SER A 93 10.24 8.37 -4.64
N VAL A 94 10.22 8.84 -3.39
CA VAL A 94 8.98 9.31 -2.76
C VAL A 94 8.73 10.72 -3.24
N ILE A 95 7.60 10.95 -3.91
CA ILE A 95 7.24 12.25 -4.48
C ILE A 95 5.93 12.76 -3.91
N THR A 96 5.80 14.08 -3.88
CA THR A 96 4.60 14.79 -3.44
C THR A 96 3.80 15.32 -4.63
N ALA A 97 2.53 15.61 -4.38
CA ALA A 97 1.65 16.26 -5.33
C ALA A 97 2.20 17.62 -5.79
N GLU A 98 2.91 18.34 -4.92
CA GLU A 98 3.54 19.61 -5.27
C GLU A 98 4.71 19.41 -6.26
N GLU A 99 5.54 18.40 -6.04
CA GLU A 99 6.62 18.05 -6.99
C GLU A 99 6.05 17.57 -8.34
N ILE A 100 4.90 16.89 -8.35
CA ILE A 100 4.19 16.53 -9.59
C ILE A 100 3.79 17.80 -10.35
N LYS A 101 3.23 18.81 -9.68
CA LYS A 101 2.88 20.10 -10.31
C LYS A 101 4.11 20.85 -10.85
N GLN A 102 5.30 20.50 -10.38
CA GLN A 102 6.58 21.06 -10.82
C GLN A 102 7.27 20.22 -11.91
N GLY A 103 6.62 19.17 -12.41
CA GLY A 103 7.13 18.37 -13.54
C GLY A 103 8.09 17.23 -13.16
N ILE A 104 8.15 16.82 -11.88
CA ILE A 104 9.09 15.77 -11.43
C ILE A 104 8.94 14.43 -12.18
N LEU A 105 7.76 14.17 -12.76
CA LEU A 105 7.44 12.91 -13.46
C LEU A 105 8.25 12.73 -14.75
N GLU A 106 8.77 13.79 -15.37
CA GLU A 106 9.62 13.71 -16.57
C GLU A 106 10.91 12.91 -16.33
N LYS A 107 11.31 12.72 -15.05
CA LYS A 107 12.48 11.93 -14.64
C LYS A 107 12.16 10.46 -14.32
N HIS A 108 10.93 10.02 -14.59
CA HIS A 108 10.42 8.72 -14.18
C HIS A 108 9.73 8.02 -15.35
N HIS A 109 9.53 6.70 -15.22
CA HIS A 109 8.85 5.89 -16.24
C HIS A 109 7.61 5.17 -15.69
N LEU A 110 7.46 5.15 -14.37
CA LEU A 110 6.32 4.55 -13.68
C LEU A 110 5.91 5.44 -12.51
N LEU A 111 4.67 5.89 -12.51
CA LEU A 111 3.99 6.45 -11.35
C LEU A 111 3.24 5.33 -10.62
N LEU A 112 3.64 5.04 -9.40
CA LEU A 112 2.94 4.12 -8.52
C LEU A 112 2.15 4.93 -7.49
N VAL A 113 0.82 4.74 -7.50
CA VAL A 113 -0.10 5.37 -6.56
C VAL A 113 -0.64 4.33 -5.58
N PRO A 114 -0.25 4.42 -4.29
CA PRO A 114 -0.70 3.50 -3.24
C PRO A 114 -2.19 3.55 -2.96
N GLY A 115 -2.62 2.61 -2.11
CA GLY A 115 -3.94 2.60 -1.49
C GLY A 115 -4.28 3.84 -0.66
N GLY A 116 -5.42 3.78 0.02
CA GLY A 116 -6.01 4.89 0.78
C GLY A 116 -7.24 5.44 0.09
N TRP A 117 -7.52 6.73 0.27
CA TRP A 117 -8.67 7.37 -0.36
C TRP A 117 -8.24 8.16 -1.60
N SER A 118 -8.97 8.02 -2.70
CA SER A 118 -8.71 8.77 -3.93
C SER A 118 -8.98 10.27 -3.77
N GLY A 119 -10.03 10.65 -3.03
CA GLY A 119 -10.44 12.04 -2.80
C GLY A 119 -9.30 12.93 -2.28
N PRO A 120 -8.67 12.61 -1.13
CA PRO A 120 -7.57 13.41 -0.62
C PRO A 120 -6.32 13.44 -1.50
N LYS A 121 -6.08 12.40 -2.33
CA LYS A 121 -5.01 12.43 -3.35
C LYS A 121 -5.35 13.44 -4.44
N SER A 122 -6.60 13.38 -4.92
CA SER A 122 -7.16 14.30 -5.92
C SER A 122 -7.11 15.76 -5.45
N GLU A 123 -7.53 16.02 -4.21
CA GLU A 123 -7.45 17.34 -3.53
C GLU A 123 -6.01 17.87 -3.52
N ALA A 124 -5.04 17.05 -3.09
CA ALA A 124 -3.65 17.47 -3.01
C ALA A 124 -3.03 17.78 -4.40
N LEU A 125 -3.41 17.00 -5.41
CA LEU A 125 -2.96 17.19 -6.80
C LEU A 125 -3.55 18.46 -7.42
N GLY A 126 -4.83 18.73 -7.17
CA GLY A 126 -5.60 19.74 -7.90
C GLY A 126 -5.56 19.50 -9.41
N GLU A 127 -6.14 20.42 -10.19
CA GLU A 127 -6.18 20.24 -11.65
C GLU A 127 -4.80 20.27 -12.31
N LYS A 128 -3.88 21.07 -11.78
CA LYS A 128 -2.50 21.11 -12.30
C LYS A 128 -1.80 19.76 -12.14
N GLY A 129 -1.84 19.14 -10.95
CA GLY A 129 -1.20 17.84 -10.72
C GLY A 129 -1.84 16.73 -11.53
N LYS A 130 -3.19 16.72 -11.65
CA LYS A 130 -3.90 15.77 -12.51
C LYS A 130 -3.50 15.91 -13.98
N LYS A 131 -3.37 17.15 -14.49
CA LYS A 131 -2.92 17.43 -15.86
C LYS A 131 -1.51 16.91 -16.11
N GLU A 132 -0.59 17.11 -15.17
CA GLU A 132 0.78 16.58 -15.29
C GLU A 132 0.81 15.05 -15.29
N ILE A 133 -0.01 14.37 -14.48
CA ILE A 133 -0.12 12.91 -14.52
C ILE A 133 -0.68 12.44 -15.87
N ARG A 134 -1.75 13.06 -16.37
CA ARG A 134 -2.31 12.72 -17.70
C ARG A 134 -1.29 12.93 -18.81
N LYS A 135 -0.56 14.05 -18.79
CA LYS A 135 0.53 14.34 -19.75
C LYS A 135 1.61 13.26 -19.68
N PHE A 136 2.08 12.93 -18.47
CA PHE A 136 3.09 11.90 -18.24
C PHE A 136 2.68 10.55 -18.82
N VAL A 137 1.47 10.08 -18.53
CA VAL A 137 1.00 8.77 -19.04
C VAL A 137 0.81 8.83 -20.56
N ARG A 138 0.21 9.91 -21.08
CA ARG A 138 0.04 10.10 -22.53
C ARG A 138 1.34 10.00 -23.32
N GLN A 139 2.42 10.51 -22.75
CA GLN A 139 3.77 10.54 -23.35
C GLN A 139 4.55 9.23 -23.18
N GLY A 140 3.91 8.15 -22.72
CA GLY A 140 4.53 6.83 -22.59
C GLY A 140 4.96 6.48 -21.16
N GLY A 141 4.73 7.37 -20.19
CA GLY A 141 4.83 7.02 -18.77
C GLY A 141 3.80 5.96 -18.38
N ASN A 142 4.15 5.08 -17.44
CA ASN A 142 3.25 4.04 -16.96
C ASN A 142 2.59 4.43 -15.64
N TYR A 143 1.38 3.93 -15.39
CA TYR A 143 0.64 4.14 -14.15
C TYR A 143 0.28 2.81 -13.49
N LEU A 144 0.61 2.67 -12.20
CA LEU A 144 0.14 1.58 -11.35
C LEU A 144 -0.66 2.13 -10.18
N GLY A 145 -1.98 1.89 -10.19
CA GLY A 145 -2.88 2.28 -9.12
C GLY A 145 -3.28 1.09 -8.25
N ILE A 146 -3.01 1.17 -6.94
CA ILE A 146 -3.43 0.17 -5.96
C ILE A 146 -4.56 0.73 -5.11
N CYS A 147 -5.69 0.02 -5.00
CA CYS A 147 -6.86 0.36 -4.20
C CYS A 147 -7.32 1.82 -4.40
N GLY A 148 -7.08 2.73 -3.45
CA GLY A 148 -7.34 4.16 -3.61
C GLY A 148 -6.63 4.82 -4.80
N GLY A 149 -5.44 4.35 -5.15
CA GLY A 149 -4.73 4.75 -6.37
C GLY A 149 -5.37 4.19 -7.65
N ALA A 150 -6.02 3.02 -7.58
CA ALA A 150 -6.87 2.57 -8.67
C ALA A 150 -8.09 3.50 -8.83
N GLY A 151 -8.74 3.84 -7.71
CA GLY A 151 -9.86 4.78 -7.67
C GLY A 151 -9.52 6.18 -8.21
N LEU A 152 -8.28 6.64 -8.05
CA LEU A 152 -7.84 7.93 -8.59
C LEU A 152 -7.77 7.93 -10.14
N ALA A 153 -7.51 6.78 -10.77
CA ALA A 153 -7.34 6.69 -12.22
C ALA A 153 -8.65 6.58 -13.01
N LEU A 154 -9.78 6.38 -12.31
CA LEU A 154 -11.10 6.16 -12.89
C LEU A 154 -11.65 7.41 -13.60
N SER A 155 -12.68 7.23 -14.42
CA SER A 155 -13.40 8.27 -15.16
C SER A 155 -14.49 8.99 -14.34
N ASP A 156 -14.47 8.82 -13.01
CA ASP A 156 -15.34 9.58 -12.10
C ASP A 156 -14.95 11.08 -12.10
N THR A 157 -15.88 11.97 -11.71
CA THR A 157 -15.73 13.44 -11.81
C THR A 157 -14.42 13.98 -11.23
N ASP A 158 -13.95 13.42 -10.11
CA ASP A 158 -12.72 13.84 -9.44
C ASP A 158 -11.49 12.98 -9.76
N GLY A 159 -11.65 12.01 -10.67
CA GLY A 159 -10.59 11.10 -11.10
C GLY A 159 -9.67 11.70 -12.17
N LEU A 160 -8.69 10.92 -12.59
CA LEU A 160 -7.77 11.27 -13.66
C LEU A 160 -8.36 11.00 -15.05
N GLY A 161 -9.30 10.07 -15.16
CA GLY A 161 -9.85 9.61 -16.44
C GLY A 161 -8.81 8.90 -17.31
N LEU A 162 -7.91 8.11 -16.70
CA LEU A 162 -6.90 7.36 -17.43
C LEU A 162 -7.47 6.12 -18.14
N LEU A 163 -8.56 5.56 -17.63
CA LEU A 163 -9.26 4.43 -18.24
C LEU A 163 -10.78 4.66 -18.20
N PRO A 164 -11.56 4.14 -19.18
CA PRO A 164 -13.02 4.23 -19.24
C PRO A 164 -13.70 3.29 -18.23
N ILE A 165 -13.35 3.42 -16.96
CA ILE A 165 -13.84 2.61 -15.84
C ILE A 165 -14.34 3.55 -14.77
N LYS A 166 -15.53 3.25 -14.23
CA LYS A 166 -16.09 3.97 -13.08
C LYS A 166 -16.02 3.14 -11.81
N ARG A 167 -16.19 3.82 -10.68
CA ARG A 167 -16.44 3.13 -9.42
C ARG A 167 -17.89 2.69 -9.36
N LYS A 168 -18.13 1.40 -9.11
CA LYS A 168 -19.49 0.88 -8.90
C LYS A 168 -20.13 1.60 -7.70
N LYS A 169 -21.25 2.31 -7.94
CA LYS A 169 -21.94 3.12 -6.93
C LYS A 169 -22.45 2.28 -5.75
N ASN A 170 -23.10 1.16 -6.05
CA ASN A 170 -23.54 0.19 -5.06
C ASN A 170 -22.78 -1.12 -5.23
N ARG A 171 -21.95 -1.46 -4.22
CA ARG A 171 -21.22 -2.74 -4.22
C ARG A 171 -22.13 -3.94 -3.93
N GLY A 172 -23.24 -3.73 -3.24
CA GLY A 172 -24.14 -4.80 -2.76
C GLY A 172 -23.66 -5.54 -1.52
N ILE A 173 -22.50 -5.19 -0.96
CA ILE A 173 -21.90 -5.80 0.25
C ILE A 173 -21.29 -4.74 1.16
N ALA A 174 -21.29 -5.04 2.46
CA ALA A 174 -20.55 -4.29 3.46
C ALA A 174 -19.03 -4.27 3.18
N ASN A 175 -18.32 -3.41 3.92
CA ASN A 175 -16.87 -3.32 3.86
C ASN A 175 -16.21 -4.67 4.19
N PHE A 176 -15.32 -5.15 3.33
CA PHE A 176 -14.63 -6.43 3.51
C PHE A 176 -13.11 -6.27 3.42
N TYR A 177 -12.37 -7.18 4.04
CA TYR A 177 -10.91 -7.14 4.10
C TYR A 177 -10.31 -8.53 4.38
N GLY A 178 -8.99 -8.62 4.31
CA GLY A 178 -8.26 -9.87 4.52
C GLY A 178 -7.95 -10.56 3.20
N LYS A 179 -7.66 -11.87 3.25
CA LYS A 179 -7.24 -12.59 2.03
C LYS A 179 -8.44 -13.14 1.25
N ILE A 180 -8.49 -12.84 -0.03
CA ILE A 180 -9.45 -13.36 -1.00
C ILE A 180 -8.70 -14.06 -2.14
N VAL A 181 -9.26 -15.14 -2.66
CA VAL A 181 -8.66 -15.88 -3.77
C VAL A 181 -8.99 -15.16 -5.07
N LEU A 182 -7.94 -14.86 -5.83
CA LEU A 182 -8.05 -14.31 -7.17
C LEU A 182 -7.79 -15.41 -8.19
N LYS A 183 -8.49 -15.34 -9.31
CA LYS A 183 -8.29 -16.20 -10.47
C LYS A 183 -7.75 -15.40 -11.64
N GLN A 184 -6.69 -15.92 -12.25
CA GLN A 184 -6.18 -15.42 -13.51
C GLN A 184 -7.21 -15.59 -14.62
N THR A 185 -7.49 -14.51 -15.35
CA THR A 185 -8.39 -14.54 -16.51
C THR A 185 -7.65 -14.44 -17.84
N THR A 186 -6.50 -13.74 -17.85
CA THR A 186 -5.71 -13.51 -19.06
C THR A 186 -4.24 -13.84 -18.80
N SER A 187 -3.55 -14.41 -19.79
CA SER A 187 -2.09 -14.60 -19.72
C SER A 187 -1.40 -13.24 -19.60
N HIS A 188 -0.64 -13.02 -18.53
CA HIS A 188 -0.03 -11.72 -18.26
C HIS A 188 1.25 -11.89 -17.42
N PRO A 189 2.30 -11.08 -17.62
CA PRO A 189 3.54 -11.15 -16.82
C PRO A 189 3.30 -11.12 -15.31
N LEU A 190 2.30 -10.37 -14.83
CA LEU A 190 1.88 -10.33 -13.42
C LEU A 190 1.74 -11.74 -12.82
N TRP A 191 1.18 -12.69 -13.56
CA TRP A 191 0.91 -14.06 -13.09
C TRP A 191 2.10 -15.01 -13.25
N GLU A 192 3.22 -14.56 -13.83
CA GLU A 192 4.37 -15.43 -14.09
C GLU A 192 4.95 -16.04 -12.80
N GLY A 193 4.85 -17.37 -12.68
CA GLY A 193 5.26 -18.10 -11.47
C GLY A 193 4.23 -18.09 -10.33
N ILE A 194 3.07 -17.48 -10.50
CA ILE A 194 1.94 -17.55 -9.56
C ILE A 194 0.98 -18.64 -10.06
N PRO A 195 0.38 -19.46 -9.18
CA PRO A 195 -0.68 -20.39 -9.60
C PRO A 195 -1.87 -19.64 -10.21
N ASN A 196 -2.66 -20.32 -11.06
CA ASN A 196 -3.85 -19.73 -11.70
C ASN A 196 -4.87 -19.18 -10.69
N GLU A 197 -4.88 -19.73 -9.47
CA GLU A 197 -5.63 -19.19 -8.35
C GLU A 197 -4.73 -19.02 -7.13
N ALA A 198 -4.73 -17.82 -6.53
CA ALA A 198 -3.89 -17.52 -5.38
C ALA A 198 -4.53 -16.48 -4.45
N PRO A 199 -4.24 -16.51 -3.13
CA PRO A 199 -4.80 -15.58 -2.17
C PRO A 199 -4.05 -14.24 -2.14
N PHE A 200 -4.79 -13.15 -2.28
CA PHE A 200 -4.32 -11.76 -2.19
C PHE A 200 -5.10 -11.01 -1.11
N ASN A 201 -4.47 -10.03 -0.48
CA ASN A 201 -5.11 -9.17 0.50
C ASN A 201 -5.95 -8.09 -0.19
N VAL A 202 -7.10 -7.80 0.39
CA VAL A 202 -7.92 -6.63 0.11
C VAL A 202 -8.14 -5.84 1.39
N TRP A 203 -8.15 -4.51 1.30
CA TRP A 203 -8.37 -3.62 2.44
C TRP A 203 -9.49 -2.63 2.12
N TRP A 204 -10.74 -3.07 2.34
CA TRP A 204 -11.97 -2.31 2.08
C TRP A 204 -12.06 -1.74 0.65
N PRO A 205 -11.87 -2.57 -0.39
CA PRO A 205 -11.80 -2.09 -1.76
C PRO A 205 -13.17 -1.61 -2.27
N ALA A 206 -13.16 -0.81 -3.32
CA ALA A 206 -14.35 -0.62 -4.14
C ALA A 206 -14.49 -1.76 -5.17
N LEU A 207 -15.46 -1.64 -6.08
CA LEU A 207 -15.61 -2.54 -7.23
C LEU A 207 -15.58 -1.73 -8.52
N PHE A 208 -15.05 -2.32 -9.59
CA PHE A 208 -14.98 -1.68 -10.90
C PHE A 208 -16.32 -1.80 -11.63
N GLU A 209 -16.69 -0.74 -12.32
CA GLU A 209 -17.76 -0.71 -13.32
C GLU A 209 -17.10 -0.44 -14.67
N VAL A 210 -16.84 -1.50 -15.42
CA VAL A 210 -16.17 -1.44 -16.74
C VAL A 210 -17.21 -0.98 -17.76
N GLN A 211 -16.99 0.20 -18.35
CA GLN A 211 -17.92 0.79 -19.33
C GLN A 211 -17.64 0.27 -20.74
N ASP A 212 -16.35 0.19 -21.10
CA ASP A 212 -15.87 -0.30 -22.38
C ASP A 212 -15.00 -1.55 -22.13
N LYS A 213 -15.48 -2.70 -22.60
CA LYS A 213 -14.79 -3.99 -22.43
C LYS A 213 -13.70 -4.22 -23.46
N GLU A 214 -13.73 -3.53 -24.59
CA GLU A 214 -12.72 -3.68 -25.65
C GLU A 214 -11.45 -2.91 -25.30
N ALA A 215 -11.60 -1.77 -24.62
CA ALA A 215 -10.47 -0.97 -24.14
C ALA A 215 -9.73 -1.57 -22.93
N ILE A 216 -10.31 -2.57 -22.25
CA ILE A 216 -9.84 -3.06 -20.95
C ILE A 216 -9.57 -4.56 -20.97
N THR A 217 -8.36 -4.95 -20.59
CA THR A 217 -8.03 -6.34 -20.31
C THR A 217 -8.25 -6.65 -18.83
N ILE A 218 -9.15 -7.58 -18.53
CA ILE A 218 -9.29 -8.12 -17.16
C ILE A 218 -8.15 -9.11 -16.94
N LEU A 219 -7.27 -8.79 -15.98
CA LEU A 219 -6.13 -9.63 -15.63
C LEU A 219 -6.49 -10.69 -14.58
N GLY A 220 -7.45 -10.39 -13.71
CA GLY A 220 -7.97 -11.35 -12.74
C GLY A 220 -9.27 -10.90 -12.08
N THR A 221 -10.02 -11.89 -11.59
CA THR A 221 -11.31 -11.73 -10.92
C THR A 221 -11.28 -12.36 -9.53
N TYR A 222 -12.22 -11.97 -8.66
CA TYR A 222 -12.41 -12.68 -7.41
C TYR A 222 -13.03 -14.06 -7.66
N SER A 223 -12.45 -15.10 -7.06
CA SER A 223 -12.86 -16.51 -7.25
C SER A 223 -13.58 -17.04 -6.01
N ASP A 224 -12.88 -17.00 -4.88
CA ASP A 224 -13.34 -17.57 -3.60
C ASP A 224 -12.76 -16.78 -2.41
N ILE A 225 -13.22 -17.07 -1.19
CA ILE A 225 -12.73 -16.48 0.05
C ILE A 225 -11.76 -17.41 0.76
N SER A 226 -10.86 -16.85 1.57
CA SER A 226 -9.94 -17.64 2.41
C SER A 226 -10.41 -17.66 3.88
N PRO A 227 -9.82 -18.52 4.74
CA PRO A 227 -10.03 -18.47 6.19
C PRO A 227 -9.67 -17.14 6.85
N GLU A 228 -8.93 -16.27 6.16
CA GLU A 228 -8.53 -14.96 6.66
C GLU A 228 -9.40 -13.82 6.10
N PHE A 229 -10.51 -14.14 5.42
CA PHE A 229 -11.45 -13.18 4.84
C PHE A 229 -12.54 -12.74 5.82
N PHE A 230 -12.78 -11.43 5.89
CA PHE A 230 -13.74 -10.82 6.79
C PHE A 230 -14.65 -9.84 6.05
N VAL A 231 -15.91 -9.77 6.50
CA VAL A 231 -16.86 -8.72 6.11
C VAL A 231 -17.37 -8.04 7.38
N ALA A 232 -17.40 -6.71 7.37
CA ALA A 232 -17.54 -5.86 8.56
C ALA A 232 -16.44 -6.14 9.61
N ASP A 233 -16.70 -7.00 10.57
CA ASP A 233 -15.78 -7.52 11.58
C ASP A 233 -15.98 -9.03 11.83
N LEU A 234 -16.65 -9.72 10.89
CA LEU A 234 -17.05 -11.13 10.99
C LEU A 234 -16.26 -12.01 10.02
N ASN A 235 -15.81 -13.18 10.49
CA ASN A 235 -15.20 -14.20 9.65
C ASN A 235 -16.29 -15.00 8.92
N ILE A 236 -16.32 -14.93 7.60
CA ILE A 236 -17.42 -15.53 6.84
C ILE A 236 -17.37 -17.06 6.84
N LEU A 237 -16.19 -17.68 6.85
CA LEU A 237 -16.10 -19.14 6.89
C LEU A 237 -16.51 -19.69 8.26
N ASP A 238 -16.19 -19.00 9.35
CA ASP A 238 -16.69 -19.37 10.68
C ASP A 238 -18.22 -19.25 10.75
N LEU A 239 -18.78 -18.17 10.20
CA LEU A 239 -20.24 -18.01 10.15
C LEU A 239 -20.92 -19.10 9.31
N LYS A 240 -20.35 -19.49 8.17
CA LYS A 240 -20.88 -20.58 7.34
C LYS A 240 -20.83 -21.94 8.07
N LYS A 241 -19.81 -22.16 8.90
CA LYS A 241 -19.60 -23.44 9.60
C LYS A 241 -20.40 -23.55 10.89
N TYR A 242 -20.53 -22.46 11.64
CA TYR A 242 -21.03 -22.49 13.02
C TYR A 242 -22.27 -21.61 13.25
N SER A 243 -22.78 -20.92 12.21
CA SER A 243 -23.91 -20.01 12.33
C SER A 243 -24.72 -19.93 11.03
N LYS A 244 -25.59 -18.92 10.89
CA LYS A 244 -26.32 -18.61 9.65
C LYS A 244 -26.10 -17.15 9.28
N ILE A 245 -25.62 -16.90 8.07
CA ILE A 245 -25.30 -15.54 7.57
C ILE A 245 -26.49 -14.59 7.75
N GLN A 246 -27.70 -15.04 7.43
CA GLN A 246 -28.92 -14.22 7.46
C GLN A 246 -29.19 -13.60 8.85
N LYS A 247 -28.97 -14.36 9.93
CA LYS A 247 -29.12 -13.86 11.30
C LYS A 247 -28.19 -12.68 11.59
N TRP A 248 -26.97 -12.76 11.07
CA TRP A 248 -25.99 -11.69 11.24
C TRP A 248 -26.30 -10.51 10.34
N GLU A 249 -26.83 -10.72 9.13
CA GLU A 249 -27.28 -9.62 8.25
C GLU A 249 -28.43 -8.83 8.86
N GLU A 250 -29.41 -9.49 9.46
CA GLU A 250 -30.51 -8.85 10.20
C GLU A 250 -29.96 -8.00 11.35
N GLN A 251 -29.05 -8.57 12.16
CA GLN A 251 -28.44 -7.84 13.27
C GLN A 251 -27.56 -6.68 12.80
N TYR A 252 -26.76 -6.87 11.75
CA TYR A 252 -25.81 -5.87 11.27
C TYR A 252 -26.42 -4.85 10.30
N GLN A 253 -27.64 -5.12 9.82
CA GLN A 253 -28.41 -4.33 8.85
C GLN A 253 -27.64 -4.07 7.55
N VAL A 254 -26.82 -5.03 7.13
CA VAL A 254 -26.03 -4.95 5.89
C VAL A 254 -25.85 -6.35 5.32
N ASN A 255 -25.74 -6.45 3.99
CA ASN A 255 -25.34 -7.69 3.32
C ASN A 255 -23.88 -8.01 3.64
N ILE A 256 -23.61 -9.24 4.09
CA ILE A 256 -22.28 -9.75 4.39
C ILE A 256 -21.89 -10.97 3.56
N ASP A 257 -22.76 -11.46 2.66
CA ASP A 257 -22.46 -12.59 1.78
C ASP A 257 -21.49 -12.18 0.65
N PRO A 258 -20.27 -12.74 0.61
CA PRO A 258 -19.30 -12.45 -0.44
C PRO A 258 -19.63 -13.08 -1.80
N GLY A 259 -20.72 -13.84 -1.94
CA GLY A 259 -21.12 -14.45 -3.21
C GLY A 259 -21.19 -13.45 -4.38
N ILE A 260 -21.55 -12.19 -4.10
CA ILE A 260 -21.62 -11.13 -5.12
C ILE A 260 -20.27 -10.70 -5.68
N LEU A 261 -19.16 -11.03 -5.00
CA LEU A 261 -17.80 -10.70 -5.44
C LEU A 261 -17.34 -11.63 -6.55
N LYS A 262 -17.87 -12.86 -6.59
CA LYS A 262 -17.43 -13.90 -7.54
C LYS A 262 -17.51 -13.38 -8.98
N ASN A 263 -16.44 -13.60 -9.73
CA ASN A 263 -16.24 -13.14 -11.10
C ASN A 263 -16.21 -11.62 -11.31
N GLN A 264 -16.33 -10.80 -10.27
CA GLN A 264 -16.14 -9.35 -10.41
C GLN A 264 -14.66 -9.06 -10.73
N PRO A 265 -14.35 -8.10 -11.62
CA PRO A 265 -12.98 -7.71 -11.93
C PRO A 265 -12.25 -7.19 -10.69
N ALA A 266 -11.02 -7.67 -10.49
CA ALA A 266 -10.16 -7.29 -9.36
C ALA A 266 -8.89 -6.58 -9.83
N LEU A 267 -8.35 -6.97 -10.99
CA LEU A 267 -7.17 -6.38 -11.62
C LEU A 267 -7.43 -6.14 -13.11
N LEU A 268 -7.07 -4.97 -13.58
CA LEU A 268 -7.35 -4.48 -14.93
C LEU A 268 -6.09 -3.85 -15.53
N GLU A 269 -5.90 -4.01 -16.83
CA GLU A 269 -4.92 -3.27 -17.62
C GLU A 269 -5.63 -2.59 -18.80
N GLY A 270 -5.18 -1.39 -19.13
CA GLY A 270 -5.52 -0.70 -20.37
C GLY A 270 -4.41 0.28 -20.78
N LYS A 271 -4.71 1.11 -21.77
CA LYS A 271 -3.79 2.15 -22.25
C LYS A 271 -4.43 3.53 -22.14
N TYR A 272 -3.58 4.53 -21.92
CA TYR A 272 -3.93 5.93 -22.10
C TYR A 272 -2.92 6.55 -23.06
N ASP A 273 -3.33 6.66 -24.31
CA ASP A 273 -2.44 6.95 -25.45
C ASP A 273 -1.25 5.97 -25.47
N GLN A 274 -0.02 6.46 -25.24
CA GLN A 274 1.20 5.65 -25.31
C GLN A 274 1.51 4.89 -23.99
N GLY A 275 0.94 5.32 -22.87
CA GLY A 275 1.24 4.78 -21.54
C GLY A 275 0.36 3.59 -21.17
N LYS A 276 0.94 2.61 -20.45
CA LYS A 276 0.17 1.52 -19.84
C LYS A 276 -0.39 1.94 -18.49
N VAL A 277 -1.61 1.52 -18.20
CA VAL A 277 -2.31 1.79 -16.95
C VAL A 277 -2.80 0.49 -16.35
N VAL A 278 -2.31 0.15 -15.16
CA VAL A 278 -2.69 -1.06 -14.43
C VAL A 278 -3.36 -0.67 -13.13
N LEU A 279 -4.59 -1.14 -12.93
CA LEU A 279 -5.42 -0.84 -11.76
C LEU A 279 -5.74 -2.12 -11.01
N THR A 280 -5.51 -2.12 -9.69
CA THR A 280 -5.76 -3.29 -8.84
C THR A 280 -6.45 -2.86 -7.55
N TYR A 281 -7.57 -3.50 -7.21
CA TYR A 281 -8.16 -3.35 -5.87
C TYR A 281 -7.49 -4.23 -4.81
N PRO A 282 -7.14 -5.49 -5.12
CA PRO A 282 -6.22 -6.25 -4.30
C PRO A 282 -4.89 -5.52 -4.15
N HIS A 283 -4.32 -5.61 -2.97
CA HIS A 283 -3.03 -5.05 -2.67
C HIS A 283 -1.95 -5.97 -3.22
N LEU A 284 -0.97 -5.38 -3.92
CA LEU A 284 0.26 -6.04 -4.34
C LEU A 284 1.43 -5.68 -3.40
N ASP A 285 1.13 -4.84 -2.42
CA ASP A 285 2.07 -4.15 -1.55
C ASP A 285 1.88 -4.50 -0.07
N THR A 286 1.08 -5.53 0.24
CA THR A 286 0.92 -5.96 1.63
C THR A 286 2.19 -6.67 2.10
N PRO A 287 2.74 -6.28 3.27
CA PRO A 287 3.83 -7.02 3.86
C PRO A 287 3.44 -8.50 4.06
N ASP A 288 4.40 -9.37 3.81
CA ASP A 288 4.35 -10.80 4.17
C ASP A 288 3.36 -11.66 3.37
N ASN A 289 2.86 -11.19 2.22
CA ASN A 289 2.28 -12.07 1.21
C ASN A 289 3.27 -12.30 0.05
N PRO A 290 3.79 -13.53 -0.12
CA PRO A 290 4.77 -13.81 -1.17
C PRO A 290 4.20 -13.74 -2.59
N TRP A 291 2.90 -14.03 -2.78
CA TRP A 291 2.27 -13.93 -4.10
C TRP A 291 2.12 -12.49 -4.56
N GLU A 292 1.74 -11.60 -3.64
CA GLU A 292 1.67 -10.16 -3.89
C GLU A 292 3.05 -9.59 -4.20
N ALA A 293 4.06 -9.99 -3.42
CA ALA A 293 5.45 -9.61 -3.63
C ALA A 293 5.93 -10.02 -5.04
N LEU A 294 5.62 -11.25 -5.46
CA LEU A 294 5.97 -11.72 -6.80
C LEU A 294 5.17 -10.97 -7.87
N ALA A 295 3.88 -10.77 -7.70
CA ALA A 295 3.04 -10.03 -8.65
C ALA A 295 3.54 -8.60 -8.86
N LEU A 296 3.86 -7.87 -7.79
CA LEU A 296 4.42 -6.52 -7.86
C LEU A 296 5.77 -6.50 -8.57
N PHE A 297 6.65 -7.46 -8.24
CA PHE A 297 7.96 -7.61 -8.90
C PHE A 297 7.81 -7.89 -10.40
N ASN A 298 6.93 -8.81 -10.78
CA ASN A 298 6.66 -9.13 -12.18
C ASN A 298 6.15 -7.92 -12.95
N LEU A 299 5.18 -7.23 -12.36
CA LEU A 299 4.52 -6.09 -12.98
C LEU A 299 5.52 -4.95 -13.18
N TYR A 300 6.32 -4.64 -12.15
CA TYR A 300 7.42 -3.68 -12.24
C TYR A 300 8.32 -3.97 -13.44
N HIS A 301 8.85 -5.18 -13.57
CA HIS A 301 9.75 -5.51 -14.68
C HIS A 301 9.06 -5.48 -16.06
N SER A 302 7.74 -5.73 -16.13
CA SER A 302 6.99 -5.68 -17.39
C SER A 302 6.79 -4.27 -17.96
N PHE A 303 7.06 -3.22 -17.17
CA PHE A 303 6.99 -1.83 -17.63
C PHE A 303 8.28 -1.35 -18.33
N PHE A 304 9.39 -2.08 -18.21
CA PHE A 304 10.69 -1.62 -18.71
C PHE A 304 11.26 -2.58 -19.75
N ASN A 305 11.47 -2.07 -20.96
CA ASN A 305 12.11 -2.81 -22.06
C ASN A 305 13.61 -2.45 -22.21
N LYS A 306 14.09 -1.49 -21.44
CA LYS A 306 15.50 -1.06 -21.41
C LYS A 306 15.87 -0.60 -20.00
N PRO A 307 17.15 -0.70 -19.60
CA PRO A 307 17.62 -0.18 -18.32
C PRO A 307 17.44 1.34 -18.24
N PHE A 308 17.16 1.84 -17.03
CA PHE A 308 17.05 3.26 -16.74
C PHE A 308 18.11 3.70 -15.73
N ALA A 309 18.69 4.86 -15.94
CA ALA A 309 19.63 5.46 -15.00
C ALA A 309 18.90 5.80 -13.69
N ILE A 310 19.30 5.15 -12.60
CA ILE A 310 18.72 5.42 -11.29
C ILE A 310 19.45 6.63 -10.70
N PRO A 311 18.73 7.71 -10.34
CA PRO A 311 19.34 8.82 -9.62
C PRO A 311 19.90 8.29 -8.29
N THR A 312 21.20 8.41 -8.09
CA THR A 312 21.82 8.11 -6.80
C THR A 312 22.26 9.41 -6.16
N GLN A 313 21.86 9.59 -4.90
CA GLN A 313 22.37 10.68 -4.08
C GLN A 313 22.94 10.08 -2.80
N PRO A 314 24.16 10.47 -2.39
CA PRO A 314 24.71 10.00 -1.14
C PRO A 314 23.82 10.46 0.02
N LEU A 315 23.58 9.59 0.99
CA LEU A 315 22.99 10.03 2.26
C LEU A 315 23.91 11.08 2.87
N LYS A 316 23.33 12.24 3.14
CA LYS A 316 23.92 13.17 4.10
C LYS A 316 23.91 12.49 5.47
N SER A 317 25.01 12.60 6.19
CA SER A 317 25.08 12.21 7.60
C SER A 317 25.03 13.48 8.44
N TYR A 318 24.19 13.45 9.46
CA TYR A 318 24.10 14.47 10.50
C TYR A 318 24.50 13.87 11.84
N GLU A 319 24.75 14.73 12.82
CA GLU A 319 24.93 14.33 14.21
C GLU A 319 23.70 13.56 14.75
N GLU A 320 23.88 12.97 15.94
CA GLU A 320 22.79 12.25 16.59
C GLU A 320 21.61 13.17 16.91
N MET A 321 20.40 12.61 16.90
CA MET A 321 19.20 13.31 17.33
C MET A 321 19.35 13.77 18.78
N PRO A 322 19.02 15.03 19.15
CA PRO A 322 19.15 15.50 20.52
C PRO A 322 18.42 14.58 21.52
N LYS A 323 19.05 14.27 22.67
CA LYS A 323 18.50 13.32 23.66
C LYS A 323 17.09 13.65 24.10
N TYR A 324 16.73 14.94 24.20
CA TYR A 324 15.38 15.35 24.59
C TYR A 324 14.34 14.98 23.52
N VAL A 325 14.68 15.08 22.24
CA VAL A 325 13.81 14.69 21.11
C VAL A 325 13.56 13.19 21.11
N LEU A 326 14.59 12.39 21.39
CA LEU A 326 14.47 10.94 21.57
C LEU A 326 13.52 10.59 22.72
N LYS A 327 13.57 11.33 23.83
CA LYS A 327 12.62 11.19 24.94
C LYS A 327 11.19 11.56 24.53
N LEU A 328 11.00 12.62 23.74
CA LEU A 328 9.69 13.06 23.26
C LEU A 328 9.01 12.00 22.37
N ILE A 329 9.72 11.48 21.38
CA ILE A 329 9.16 10.44 20.49
C ILE A 329 8.94 9.12 21.23
N LYS A 330 9.81 8.77 22.19
CA LYS A 330 9.60 7.61 23.06
C LYS A 330 8.34 7.76 23.91
N LYS A 331 8.11 8.93 24.52
CA LYS A 331 6.88 9.25 25.26
C LYS A 331 5.64 9.05 24.39
N LEU A 332 5.71 9.54 23.15
CA LEU A 332 4.61 9.43 22.20
C LEU A 332 4.33 7.97 21.80
N LYS A 333 5.37 7.18 21.53
CA LYS A 333 5.26 5.74 21.25
C LYS A 333 4.62 4.99 22.43
N MET A 334 5.05 5.27 23.66
CA MET A 334 4.50 4.65 24.87
C MET A 334 3.01 5.01 25.06
N ALA A 335 2.64 6.27 24.84
CA ALA A 335 1.25 6.71 24.94
C ALA A 335 0.35 5.99 23.91
N MET A 336 0.84 5.79 22.68
CA MET A 336 0.12 4.98 21.69
C MET A 336 0.00 3.52 22.12
N GLU A 337 1.08 2.90 22.63
CA GLU A 337 1.06 1.51 23.10
C GLU A 337 0.03 1.32 24.23
N GLU A 338 0.01 2.23 25.20
CA GLU A 338 -1.01 2.26 26.26
C GLU A 338 -2.43 2.42 25.69
N PHE A 339 -2.61 3.28 24.69
CA PHE A 339 -3.89 3.47 24.02
C PHE A 339 -4.39 2.19 23.31
N PHE A 340 -3.50 1.42 22.68
CA PHE A 340 -3.91 0.12 22.11
C PHE A 340 -4.27 -0.89 23.17
N GLN A 341 -3.50 -0.97 24.26
CA GLN A 341 -3.84 -1.83 25.39
C GLN A 341 -5.21 -1.44 25.97
N PHE A 342 -5.52 -0.15 26.06
CA PHE A 342 -6.82 0.35 26.47
C PHE A 342 -7.96 -0.19 25.59
N GLY A 343 -7.84 -0.10 24.27
CA GLY A 343 -8.87 -0.64 23.38
C GLY A 343 -8.97 -2.18 23.40
N GLN A 344 -7.85 -2.88 23.62
CA GLN A 344 -7.83 -4.34 23.80
C GLN A 344 -8.58 -4.77 25.06
N ARG A 345 -8.32 -4.10 26.21
CA ARG A 345 -9.05 -4.33 27.47
C ARG A 345 -10.56 -4.09 27.34
N ASN A 346 -10.96 -3.26 26.38
CA ASN A 346 -12.36 -2.96 26.08
C ASN A 346 -12.94 -3.81 24.95
N PHE A 347 -12.24 -4.84 24.45
CA PHE A 347 -12.70 -5.74 23.38
C PHE A 347 -13.05 -5.04 22.05
N LEU A 348 -12.40 -3.90 21.78
CA LEU A 348 -12.65 -3.11 20.57
C LEU A 348 -11.77 -3.55 19.39
N TRP A 349 -10.61 -4.15 19.68
CA TRP A 349 -9.69 -4.67 18.68
C TRP A 349 -8.70 -5.67 19.26
N TYR A 350 -8.00 -6.37 18.38
CA TYR A 350 -6.86 -7.24 18.70
C TYR A 350 -5.79 -7.18 17.61
N TRP A 351 -4.56 -7.52 17.98
CA TRP A 351 -3.43 -7.66 17.05
C TRP A 351 -3.55 -8.96 16.27
N TYR A 352 -3.66 -8.85 14.95
CA TYR A 352 -3.61 -9.99 14.03
C TYR A 352 -2.20 -10.16 13.45
N LYS A 353 -1.49 -9.07 13.19
CA LYS A 353 -0.06 -9.04 12.83
C LYS A 353 0.65 -7.89 13.56
N PRO A 354 2.00 -7.89 13.65
CA PRO A 354 2.75 -6.77 14.24
C PRO A 354 2.53 -5.40 13.58
N TRP A 355 1.91 -5.37 12.39
CA TRP A 355 1.58 -4.19 11.61
C TRP A 355 0.10 -4.09 11.23
N MET A 356 -0.78 -4.99 11.71
CA MET A 356 -2.20 -4.98 11.37
C MET A 356 -3.10 -5.34 12.56
N LEU A 357 -4.08 -4.48 12.80
CA LEU A 357 -5.16 -4.69 13.77
C LEU A 357 -6.41 -5.18 13.08
N ARG A 358 -7.24 -5.90 13.84
CA ARG A 358 -8.65 -6.12 13.52
C ARG A 358 -9.50 -5.47 14.60
N TRP A 359 -10.58 -4.82 14.21
CA TRP A 359 -11.41 -4.03 15.12
C TRP A 359 -12.90 -4.25 14.85
N ARG A 360 -13.71 -3.89 15.85
CA ARG A 360 -15.17 -3.97 15.77
C ARG A 360 -15.74 -2.99 14.75
N LYS A 361 -16.83 -3.37 14.06
CA LYS A 361 -17.51 -2.52 13.08
C LYS A 361 -17.83 -1.15 13.68
N GLY A 362 -17.57 -0.10 12.91
CA GLY A 362 -17.85 1.29 13.28
C GLY A 362 -16.74 1.98 14.08
N ILE A 363 -15.81 1.24 14.68
CA ILE A 363 -14.65 1.81 15.38
C ILE A 363 -13.63 2.34 14.36
N ARG A 364 -13.01 3.50 14.66
CA ARG A 364 -11.98 4.16 13.84
C ARG A 364 -10.59 3.48 13.93
N GLY A 365 -10.57 2.14 13.95
CA GLY A 365 -9.35 1.34 14.14
C GLY A 365 -8.28 1.60 13.08
N PHE A 366 -8.67 1.86 11.83
CA PHE A 366 -7.75 2.23 10.75
C PHE A 366 -6.98 3.52 11.06
N HIS A 367 -7.65 4.54 11.58
CA HIS A 367 -7.05 5.85 11.90
C HIS A 367 -6.03 5.70 13.01
N TYR A 368 -6.40 5.00 14.09
CA TYR A 368 -5.49 4.73 15.19
C TYR A 368 -4.28 3.91 14.76
N LEU A 369 -4.49 2.83 13.96
CA LEU A 369 -3.41 2.01 13.43
C LEU A 369 -2.46 2.82 12.54
N THR A 370 -3.00 3.69 11.69
CA THR A 370 -2.21 4.58 10.84
C THR A 370 -1.32 5.48 11.69
N LEU A 371 -1.88 6.15 12.70
CA LEU A 371 -1.12 7.01 13.59
C LEU A 371 -0.01 6.25 14.33
N TYR A 372 -0.32 5.06 14.84
CA TYR A 372 0.65 4.21 15.51
C TYR A 372 1.85 3.88 14.63
N LEU A 373 1.59 3.44 13.40
CA LEU A 373 2.65 3.02 12.49
C LEU A 373 3.48 4.21 11.98
N LEU A 374 2.87 5.38 11.77
CA LEU A 374 3.60 6.61 11.48
C LEU A 374 4.52 7.00 12.64
N ILE A 375 4.03 6.99 13.88
CA ILE A 375 4.84 7.29 15.08
C ILE A 375 5.96 6.26 15.27
N LYS A 376 5.67 4.98 15.09
CA LYS A 376 6.66 3.90 15.18
C LYS A 376 7.76 4.09 14.14
N GLU A 377 7.42 4.52 12.94
CA GLU A 377 8.38 4.75 11.87
C GLU A 377 9.21 6.03 12.10
N ILE A 378 8.60 7.11 12.57
CA ILE A 378 9.32 8.31 13.04
C ILE A 378 10.29 7.94 14.18
N ASN A 379 9.85 7.14 15.15
CA ASN A 379 10.70 6.64 16.22
C ASN A 379 11.88 5.82 15.68
N ARG A 380 11.64 4.94 14.69
CA ARG A 380 12.71 4.17 14.06
C ARG A 380 13.75 5.08 13.41
N TYR A 381 13.32 6.06 12.62
CA TYR A 381 14.24 6.97 11.91
C TYR A 381 15.03 7.89 12.84
N THR A 382 14.37 8.45 13.85
CA THR A 382 15.02 9.34 14.84
C THR A 382 16.11 8.62 15.66
N HIS A 383 16.01 7.30 15.84
CA HIS A 383 16.99 6.51 16.56
C HIS A 383 18.08 5.87 15.68
N LYS A 384 18.05 6.08 14.35
CA LYS A 384 19.10 5.55 13.47
C LYS A 384 20.41 6.32 13.65
N LYS A 385 21.53 5.62 13.46
CA LYS A 385 22.89 6.17 13.50
C LYS A 385 23.65 5.84 12.20
N PRO A 386 24.23 6.84 11.50
CA PRO A 386 23.98 8.28 11.67
C PRO A 386 22.54 8.66 11.26
N VAL A 387 22.06 9.81 11.76
CA VAL A 387 20.81 10.40 11.27
C VAL A 387 21.10 11.00 9.89
N PHE A 388 20.16 10.90 8.95
CA PHE A 388 20.38 11.34 7.57
C PHE A 388 19.40 12.41 7.08
N VAL A 389 18.70 13.03 8.02
CA VAL A 389 17.87 14.22 7.83
C VAL A 389 18.30 15.23 8.89
N SER A 390 18.39 16.50 8.50
CA SER A 390 18.74 17.57 9.46
C SER A 390 17.76 17.57 10.64
N PRO A 391 18.24 17.52 11.89
CA PRO A 391 17.39 17.63 13.08
C PRO A 391 16.52 18.89 13.07
N ASP A 392 17.07 20.03 12.63
CA ASP A 392 16.36 21.33 12.60
C ASP A 392 15.12 21.30 11.71
N LEU A 393 15.12 20.45 10.67
CA LEU A 393 13.97 20.30 9.76
C LEU A 393 12.78 19.61 10.44
N ILE A 394 13.03 18.77 11.45
CA ILE A 394 12.00 17.90 12.02
C ILE A 394 11.62 18.23 13.46
N ILE A 395 12.53 18.82 14.25
CA ILE A 395 12.34 19.07 15.69
C ILE A 395 11.09 19.89 15.98
N PRO A 396 10.87 21.07 15.35
CA PRO A 396 9.68 21.89 15.64
C PRO A 396 8.38 21.15 15.35
N HIS A 397 8.37 20.34 14.29
CA HIS A 397 7.21 19.54 13.91
C HIS A 397 6.95 18.38 14.86
N LEU A 398 8.01 17.74 15.38
CA LEU A 398 7.90 16.67 16.36
C LEU A 398 7.38 17.19 17.70
N GLU A 399 7.86 18.34 18.15
CA GLU A 399 7.36 19.00 19.37
C GLU A 399 5.87 19.32 19.26
N THR A 400 5.43 19.87 18.12
CA THR A 400 4.01 20.11 17.87
C THR A 400 3.23 18.81 17.78
N LEU A 401 3.76 17.77 17.12
CA LEU A 401 3.12 16.46 17.01
C LEU A 401 2.81 15.87 18.40
N VAL A 402 3.76 15.95 19.34
CA VAL A 402 3.54 15.49 20.72
C VAL A 402 2.44 16.30 21.41
N LYS A 403 2.47 17.64 21.27
CA LYS A 403 1.46 18.54 21.87
C LYS A 403 0.04 18.24 21.40
N ILE A 404 -0.15 17.84 20.14
CA ILE A 404 -1.49 17.59 19.57
C ILE A 404 -1.95 16.13 19.72
N VAL A 405 -1.04 15.15 19.70
CA VAL A 405 -1.42 13.73 19.79
C VAL A 405 -1.82 13.35 21.21
N LEU A 406 -1.15 13.83 22.26
CA LEU A 406 -1.49 13.43 23.63
C LEU A 406 -2.94 13.81 24.01
N PRO A 407 -3.42 15.06 23.79
CA PRO A 407 -4.83 15.39 24.05
C PRO A 407 -5.80 14.67 23.11
N PHE A 408 -5.38 14.39 21.86
CA PHE A 408 -6.16 13.59 20.92
C PHE A 408 -6.42 12.18 21.46
N LEU A 409 -5.40 11.51 22.02
CA LEU A 409 -5.54 10.17 22.58
C LEU A 409 -6.46 10.14 23.80
N GLU A 410 -6.39 11.13 24.69
CA GLU A 410 -7.29 11.19 25.85
C GLU A 410 -8.76 11.39 25.43
N LYS A 411 -9.02 12.29 24.47
CA LYS A 411 -10.36 12.43 23.90
C LYS A 411 -10.81 11.16 23.17
N ALA A 412 -9.89 10.49 22.47
CA ALA A 412 -10.18 9.23 21.80
C ALA A 412 -10.50 8.09 22.79
N LYS A 413 -9.85 8.03 23.97
CA LYS A 413 -10.22 7.07 25.03
C LYS A 413 -11.67 7.29 25.49
N SER A 414 -12.06 8.55 25.71
CA SER A 414 -13.45 8.92 26.05
C SER A 414 -14.44 8.50 24.95
N LEU A 415 -14.10 8.77 23.69
CA LEU A 415 -14.90 8.32 22.54
C LEU A 415 -15.07 6.80 22.53
N LEU A 416 -13.98 6.04 22.69
CA LEU A 416 -14.01 4.58 22.64
C LEU A 416 -14.88 3.96 23.73
N LEU A 417 -14.92 4.53 24.94
CA LEU A 417 -15.82 4.06 25.99
C LEU A 417 -17.30 4.27 25.64
N LYS A 418 -17.63 5.45 25.10
CA LYS A 418 -18.99 5.74 24.62
C LYS A 418 -19.39 4.81 23.48
N GLU A 419 -18.49 4.58 22.52
CA GLU A 419 -18.70 3.63 21.41
C GLU A 419 -18.83 2.19 21.93
N ARG A 420 -18.01 1.78 22.90
CA ARG A 420 -18.07 0.46 23.53
C ARG A 420 -19.41 0.21 24.19
N TYR A 421 -19.95 1.21 24.88
CA TYR A 421 -21.26 1.15 25.51
C TYR A 421 -22.37 0.94 24.45
N LEU A 422 -22.37 1.74 23.38
CA LEU A 422 -23.37 1.64 22.31
C LEU A 422 -23.31 0.31 21.55
N LEU A 423 -22.12 -0.27 21.38
CA LEU A 423 -21.96 -1.59 20.75
C LEU A 423 -22.68 -2.72 21.49
N ASN A 424 -23.08 -2.53 22.76
CA ASN A 424 -23.91 -3.50 23.48
C ASN A 424 -25.40 -3.42 23.10
N THR A 425 -25.85 -2.32 22.52
CA THR A 425 -27.28 -2.06 22.28
C THR A 425 -27.64 -2.06 20.80
N LYS A 426 -26.73 -1.61 19.92
CA LYS A 426 -26.98 -1.53 18.48
C LYS A 426 -25.71 -1.52 17.64
N PRO A 427 -25.80 -1.85 16.33
CA PRO A 427 -24.69 -1.73 15.41
C PRO A 427 -24.21 -0.28 15.28
N LEU A 428 -22.89 -0.12 15.14
CA LEU A 428 -22.26 1.18 15.00
C LEU A 428 -21.88 1.45 13.54
N SER A 429 -22.32 2.57 13.00
CA SER A 429 -21.80 3.11 11.73
C SER A 429 -20.50 3.87 11.96
N LEU A 430 -19.65 3.94 10.92
CA LEU A 430 -18.34 4.59 10.98
C LEU A 430 -18.45 6.12 11.06
N ILE A 431 -19.43 6.71 10.39
CA ILE A 431 -19.54 8.17 10.23
C ILE A 431 -20.42 8.75 11.34
N SER A 432 -21.70 8.38 11.35
CA SER A 432 -22.70 8.97 12.24
C SER A 432 -23.38 7.93 13.11
N THR A 433 -23.96 8.41 14.20
CA THR A 433 -24.87 7.69 15.09
C THR A 433 -26.07 8.58 15.38
N ASP A 434 -27.08 8.05 16.07
CA ASP A 434 -28.18 8.85 16.61
C ASP A 434 -27.78 9.65 17.88
N ASN A 435 -26.59 9.40 18.44
CA ASN A 435 -26.08 10.13 19.59
C ASN A 435 -25.34 11.41 19.15
N LYS A 436 -25.94 12.58 19.45
CA LYS A 436 -25.40 13.90 19.10
C LYS A 436 -24.02 14.17 19.71
N GLU A 437 -23.83 13.86 20.99
CA GLU A 437 -22.56 14.10 21.69
C GLU A 437 -21.42 13.29 21.06
N LEU A 438 -21.70 12.03 20.72
CA LEU A 438 -20.73 11.15 20.08
C LEU A 438 -20.38 11.64 18.67
N ASN A 439 -21.36 12.12 17.91
CA ASN A 439 -21.13 12.69 16.58
C ASN A 439 -20.24 13.94 16.65
N ILE A 440 -20.47 14.84 17.61
CA ILE A 440 -19.62 16.03 17.84
C ILE A 440 -18.18 15.59 18.10
N LEU A 441 -17.98 14.61 18.99
CA LEU A 441 -16.65 14.12 19.33
C LEU A 441 -15.96 13.44 18.13
N ARG A 442 -16.69 12.66 17.34
CA ARG A 442 -16.18 12.07 16.09
C ARG A 442 -15.79 13.12 15.07
N GLN A 443 -16.62 14.13 14.86
CA GLN A 443 -16.37 15.21 13.92
C GLN A 443 -15.15 16.03 14.36
N GLU A 444 -15.01 16.33 15.65
CA GLU A 444 -13.84 17.00 16.20
C GLU A 444 -12.56 16.19 15.94
N LEU A 445 -12.58 14.88 16.20
CA LEU A 445 -11.40 14.03 16.11
C LEU A 445 -11.06 13.66 14.66
N PHE A 446 -12.05 13.33 13.83
CA PHE A 446 -11.87 12.68 12.52
C PHE A 446 -12.56 13.39 11.36
N GLY A 447 -13.39 14.41 11.60
CA GLY A 447 -14.21 15.06 10.59
C GLY A 447 -15.42 14.22 10.15
N GLU A 448 -16.07 14.68 9.08
CA GLU A 448 -17.37 14.15 8.63
C GLU A 448 -17.25 12.99 7.63
N THR A 449 -16.06 12.73 7.10
CA THR A 449 -15.86 11.71 6.07
C THR A 449 -15.27 10.41 6.64
N PRO A 450 -15.43 9.28 5.92
CA PRO A 450 -14.70 8.05 6.24
C PRO A 450 -13.18 8.19 6.16
N ALA A 451 -12.68 9.14 5.35
CA ALA A 451 -11.27 9.32 5.05
C ALA A 451 -10.51 9.86 6.25
N TYR A 452 -10.30 11.16 6.34
CA TYR A 452 -9.72 11.81 7.51
C TYR A 452 -10.05 13.30 7.48
N GLY A 453 -10.13 13.88 8.66
CA GLY A 453 -10.52 15.26 8.92
C GLY A 453 -10.23 15.59 10.39
N GLY A 454 -10.82 16.69 10.89
CA GLY A 454 -10.69 17.10 12.29
C GLY A 454 -9.24 17.18 12.75
N LYS A 455 -9.03 16.89 14.04
CA LYS A 455 -7.69 16.84 14.66
C LYS A 455 -6.78 15.79 14.03
N PHE A 456 -7.33 14.68 13.55
CA PHE A 456 -6.54 13.63 12.91
C PHE A 456 -5.86 14.11 11.62
N LYS A 457 -6.54 14.92 10.77
CA LYS A 457 -5.90 15.52 9.58
C LYS A 457 -4.73 16.44 9.96
N GLN A 458 -4.85 17.19 11.06
CA GLN A 458 -3.76 18.03 11.58
C GLN A 458 -2.57 17.17 12.04
N ILE A 459 -2.82 16.08 12.76
CA ILE A 459 -1.80 15.12 13.18
C ILE A 459 -1.06 14.54 11.99
N LEU A 460 -1.79 14.09 10.96
CA LEU A 460 -1.20 13.54 9.74
C LEU A 460 -0.28 14.56 9.03
N CYS A 461 -0.68 15.84 8.98
CA CYS A 461 0.12 16.91 8.39
C CYS A 461 1.49 17.07 9.08
N TYR A 462 1.52 17.08 10.41
CA TYR A 462 2.80 17.16 11.15
C TYR A 462 3.62 15.87 11.07
N ALA A 463 2.96 14.71 11.07
CA ALA A 463 3.64 13.43 10.85
C ALA A 463 4.34 13.39 9.49
N ASP A 464 3.70 13.89 8.43
CA ASP A 464 4.28 13.96 7.08
C ASP A 464 5.49 14.87 7.03
N LYS A 465 5.43 16.06 7.66
CA LYS A 465 6.57 17.00 7.71
C LYS A 465 7.83 16.40 8.37
N ILE A 466 7.65 15.39 9.22
CA ILE A 466 8.76 14.66 9.86
C ILE A 466 9.19 13.46 9.01
N LEU A 467 8.21 12.66 8.57
CA LEU A 467 8.45 11.34 7.99
C LEU A 467 8.88 11.41 6.52
N VAL A 468 8.27 12.28 5.72
CA VAL A 468 8.56 12.38 4.27
C VAL A 468 10.04 12.70 3.99
N PRO A 469 10.71 13.63 4.69
CA PRO A 469 12.15 13.83 4.54
C PRO A 469 12.97 12.55 4.75
N PHE A 470 12.65 11.75 5.77
CA PHE A 470 13.33 10.47 6.02
C PHE A 470 13.05 9.45 4.92
N LEU A 471 11.80 9.34 4.47
CA LEU A 471 11.45 8.42 3.40
C LEU A 471 12.15 8.78 2.09
N LYS A 472 12.19 10.07 1.73
CA LYS A 472 12.91 10.56 0.53
C LYS A 472 14.40 10.24 0.60
N ALA A 473 15.04 10.57 1.72
CA ALA A 473 16.45 10.30 1.90
C ALA A 473 16.76 8.80 1.86
N GLU A 474 15.96 7.95 2.52
CA GLU A 474 16.15 6.50 2.46
C GLU A 474 15.88 5.92 1.07
N ALA A 475 14.83 6.39 0.36
CA ALA A 475 14.47 5.94 -0.98
C ALA A 475 15.61 6.16 -1.99
N ASN A 476 16.19 7.36 -1.98
CA ASN A 476 17.33 7.75 -2.83
C ASN A 476 18.60 6.96 -2.51
N ASN A 477 18.62 6.25 -1.38
CA ASN A 477 19.77 5.53 -0.87
C ASN A 477 19.62 4.00 -0.85
N ILE A 478 18.50 3.42 -1.29
CA ILE A 478 18.34 1.96 -1.37
C ILE A 478 19.52 1.30 -2.13
N TYR A 479 20.24 2.08 -2.96
CA TYR A 479 21.35 1.65 -3.80
C TYR A 479 22.71 2.29 -3.50
N SER A 480 22.91 3.05 -2.41
CA SER A 480 24.29 3.45 -2.08
C SER A 480 25.10 2.19 -1.76
N LYS A 481 26.29 2.03 -2.35
CA LYS A 481 27.25 1.04 -1.85
C LYS A 481 27.53 1.37 -0.37
N PRO A 482 27.53 0.39 0.56
CA PRO A 482 28.18 0.62 1.84
C PRO A 482 29.60 1.08 1.52
N ARG A 483 30.00 2.22 2.08
CA ARG A 483 31.42 2.60 2.08
C ARG A 483 32.21 1.61 2.90
#